data_AF-A0A1B7JXI1-F1
#
_entry.id   AF-A0A1B7JXI1-F1
#
_cell.length_a   1.000
_cell.length_b   1.000
_cell.length_c   1.000
_cell.angle_alpha   90.00
_cell.angle_beta   90.00
_cell.angle_gamma   90.00
#
_symmetry.space_group_name_H-M   'P 1'
#
loop_
_entity.id
_entity.type
_entity.pdbx_description
1 polymer ?
#
loop_
_entity_poly.entity_id
_entity_poly.type
_entity_poly.pdbx_seq_one_letter_code
_entity_poly.pdbx_strand_id
1 'polypeptide(L)' 'MKYAREVNRLLKPDGVHLIRAMDISPRGMRLTPQVIEKVFGQYFERVSADRHYRQRG' A
#
# COMPACT_ATOMS: atom_id res chain seq x y z
N MET A 1 12.74 -3.82 4.81
CA MET A 1 11.77 -3.59 5.92
C MET A 1 11.13 -4.92 6.30
N LYS A 2 11.10 -5.28 7.60
CA LYS A 2 10.53 -6.55 8.07
C LYS A 2 9.04 -6.71 7.71
N TYR A 3 8.28 -5.62 7.77
CA TYR A 3 6.84 -5.61 7.47
C TYR A 3 6.49 -6.07 6.05
N ALA A 4 7.02 -5.41 5.01
CA ALA A 4 6.68 -5.74 3.62
C ALA A 4 7.02 -7.19 3.23
N ARG A 5 8.12 -7.72 3.78
CA ARG A 5 8.51 -9.13 3.58
C ARG A 5 7.52 -10.10 4.23
N GLU A 6 7.08 -9.82 5.46
CA GLU A 6 6.08 -10.66 6.13
C GLU A 6 4.73 -10.61 5.43
N VAL A 7 4.31 -9.42 4.96
CA VAL A 7 3.08 -9.29 4.17
C VAL A 7 3.14 -10.16 2.91
N ASN A 8 4.27 -10.11 2.17
CA ASN A 8 4.49 -10.97 1.02
C ASN A 8 4.48 -12.48 1.36
N ARG A 9 5.05 -12.87 2.51
CA ARG A 9 5.06 -14.27 2.95
C ARG A 9 3.66 -14.78 3.33
N LEU A 10 2.81 -13.92 3.88
CA LEU A 10 1.49 -14.28 4.39
C LEU A 10 0.40 -14.24 3.31
N LEU A 11 0.56 -13.41 2.29
CA LEU A 11 -0.38 -13.35 1.18
C LEU A 11 -0.22 -14.59 0.28
N LYS A 12 -1.36 -15.07 -0.22
CA LYS A 12 -1.37 -16.03 -1.32
C LYS A 12 -0.83 -15.36 -2.58
N PRO A 13 -0.34 -16.13 -3.57
CA PRO A 13 -0.10 -15.61 -4.91
C PRO A 13 -1.31 -14.79 -5.39
N ASP A 14 -1.04 -13.65 -6.02
CA ASP A 14 -2.04 -12.67 -6.49
C ASP A 14 -2.85 -11.96 -5.38
N GLY A 15 -2.45 -12.13 -4.12
CA GLY A 15 -3.06 -11.44 -2.99
C GLY A 15 -2.82 -9.92 -3.02
N VAL A 16 -3.89 -9.14 -2.85
CA VAL A 16 -3.82 -7.68 -2.85
C VAL A 16 -3.64 -7.14 -1.43
N HIS A 17 -2.62 -6.31 -1.21
CA HIS A 17 -2.45 -5.57 0.04
C HIS A 17 -2.99 -4.13 -0.09
N LEU A 18 -4.13 -3.86 0.54
CA LEU A 18 -4.69 -2.51 0.59
C LEU A 18 -4.03 -1.69 1.70
N ILE A 19 -3.27 -0.67 1.32
CA ILE A 19 -2.68 0.29 2.25
C ILE A 19 -3.53 1.56 2.24
N ARG A 20 -4.21 1.83 3.35
CA ARG A 20 -4.84 3.13 3.59
C ARG A 20 -3.79 4.09 4.14
N ALA A 21 -3.07 4.75 3.23
CA ALA A 21 -2.24 5.88 3.59
C ALA A 21 -3.15 7.09 3.84
N MET A 22 -3.30 7.50 5.09
CA MET A 22 -3.89 8.81 5.39
C MET A 22 -2.83 9.88 5.10
N ASP A 23 -3.25 11.02 4.55
CA ASP A 23 -2.37 12.17 4.26
C ASP A 23 -1.59 12.62 5.50
N ILE A 24 -2.14 12.33 6.69
CA ILE A 24 -1.52 12.53 8.00
C ILE A 24 -1.34 11.16 8.64
N SER A 25 -0.09 10.69 8.75
CA SER A 25 0.18 9.46 9.48
C SER A 25 0.25 9.73 10.99
N PRO A 26 -0.09 8.73 11.81
CA PRO A 26 0.28 8.77 13.22
C PRO A 26 1.81 8.83 13.32
N ARG A 27 2.32 9.80 14.10
CA ARG A 27 3.75 9.95 14.45
C ARG A 27 4.68 10.48 13.35
N GLY A 28 4.16 11.19 12.33
CA GLY A 28 5.01 11.90 11.36
C GLY A 28 5.70 10.99 10.32
N MET A 29 5.28 9.73 10.21
CA MET A 29 5.72 8.82 9.16
C MET A 29 5.23 9.31 7.79
N ARG A 30 6.12 9.59 6.85
CA ARG A 30 5.68 9.95 5.49
C ARG A 30 5.11 8.70 4.80
N LEU A 31 3.81 8.68 4.54
CA LEU A 31 3.13 7.63 3.78
C LEU A 31 2.81 8.11 2.36
N THR A 32 3.77 8.76 1.71
CA THR A 32 3.60 9.21 0.33
C THR A 32 3.68 8.01 -0.63
N PRO A 33 3.11 8.10 -1.85
CA PRO A 33 3.19 7.03 -2.84
C PRO A 33 4.63 6.55 -3.10
N GLN A 34 5.60 7.46 -3.13
CA GLN A 34 7.01 7.13 -3.35
C GLN A 34 7.61 6.34 -2.20
N VAL A 35 7.21 6.62 -0.95
CA VAL A 35 7.67 5.84 0.21
C VAL A 35 7.07 4.44 0.19
N ILE A 36 5.80 4.31 -0.18
CA ILE A 36 5.14 3.00 -0.31
C ILE A 36 5.85 2.19 -1.40
N GLU A 37 6.09 2.77 -2.57
CA GLU A 37 6.80 2.11 -3.66
C GLU A 37 8.21 1.67 -3.25
N LYS A 38 8.96 2.52 -2.54
CA LYS A 38 10.28 2.17 -2.01
C LYS A 38 10.26 0.97 -1.05
N VAL A 39 9.20 0.83 -0.26
CA VAL A 39 9.10 -0.22 0.77
C VAL A 39 8.52 -1.53 0.22
N PHE A 40 7.53 -1.44 -0.67
CA PHE A 40 6.76 -2.59 -1.17
C PHE A 40 7.11 -3.00 -2.60
N GLY A 41 7.73 -2.13 -3.40
CA GLY A 41 7.99 -2.37 -4.84
C GLY A 41 8.88 -3.56 -5.16
N GLN A 42 9.61 -4.10 -4.17
CA GLN A 42 10.36 -5.35 -4.34
C GLN A 42 9.44 -6.59 -4.42
N TYR A 43 8.24 -6.52 -3.84
CA TYR A 43 7.34 -7.67 -3.69
C TYR A 43 5.95 -7.44 -4.30
N PHE A 44 5.56 -6.18 -4.53
CA PHE A 44 4.23 -5.79 -4.96
C PHE A 44 4.30 -4.79 -6.10
N GLU A 45 3.38 -4.91 -7.03
CA GLU A 45 3.08 -3.86 -8.01
C GLU A 45 2.15 -2.82 -7.38
N ARG A 46 2.47 -1.54 -7.54
CA ARG A 46 1.63 -0.46 -7.03
C ARG A 46 0.48 -0.17 -7.99
N VAL A 47 -0.73 -0.51 -7.59
CA VAL A 47 -1.97 -0.07 -8.26
C VAL A 47 -2.47 1.20 -7.56
N SER A 48 -2.62 2.32 -8.27
CA SER A 48 -3.24 3.49 -7.68
C SER A 48 -4.76 3.31 -7.64
N ALA A 49 -5.34 3.32 -6.44
CA ALA A 49 -6.77 3.48 -6.25
C ALA A 49 -7.11 4.97 -6.31
N ASP A 50 -6.85 5.62 -7.45
CA ASP A 50 -7.30 6.99 -7.68
C ASP A 50 -8.84 6.98 -7.75
N ARG A 51 -9.47 7.20 -6.59
CA ARG A 51 -10.82 7.76 -6.46
C ARG A 51 -11.93 7.04 -7.26
N HIS A 52 -12.12 5.73 -7.09
CA HIS A 52 -13.37 5.05 -7.44
C HIS A 52 -14.35 4.92 -6.25
N TYR A 53 -14.31 5.86 -5.29
CA TYR A 53 -15.38 5.97 -4.29
C TYR A 53 -16.51 6.86 -4.85
N ARG A 54 -17.53 6.19 -5.43
CA ARG A 54 -18.83 6.68 -5.95
C ARG A 54 -18.89 7.15 -7.41
N GLN A 55 -19.26 6.22 -8.30
CA GLN A 55 -20.23 6.45 -9.39
C GLN A 55 -21.28 5.33 -9.43
N ARG A 56 -21.91 5.06 -8.28
CA ARG A 56 -23.25 4.45 -8.24
C ARG A 56 -24.15 5.45 -7.53
N GLY A 57 -24.73 6.34 -8.33
CA GLY A 57 -25.82 7.24 -8.03
C GLY A 57 -26.65 7.32 -9.28
#